data_AF-A0A1Y2DP30-F1
#
_entry.id   AF-A0A1Y2DP30-F1
#
_cell.length_a   1.000
_cell.length_b   1.000
_cell.length_c   1.000
_cell.angle_alpha   90.00
_cell.angle_beta   90.00
_cell.angle_gamma   90.00
#
_symmetry.space_group_name_H-M   'P 1'
#
loop_
_entity.id
_entity.type
_entity.pdbx_description
1 polymer ?
#
loop_
_entity_poly.entity_id
_entity_poly.type
_entity_poly.pdbx_seq_one_letter_code
_entity_poly.pdbx_strand_id
1 'polypeptide(L)'
;MSLELGTMDEPSRKRLRTSHACDICRSRKIRCDGNQPCQGCTNSKQDCSYGSEANTRGKSDLILEGVLRVEQLLQAMQTSLLTSPTRAVHVQSPISAPPLSQISADDVHPNQHNNLENAILDSLHTSTTESILSWSYFDSFPSIRQNYVSIFQLEQSRPSLPMRVNSMYPYLSAADLDSILNAFQRGVNFWYPTLSLNQLDNVRTLVSRGLLEGTDQVTGCCARLVMALGCTSEVVSGLMGSEDTTASKEDIEFKTSRRAMAELYFDGALKTMHMVHSEMSCAAVQSLFFTALYFAYLRRPLQAWNYIHDTAAKCLLLLSYPPVTEPIENQECLRRIFWACYILESDYLAELSALPVSGIAQIESSVPLPGSAIPYTTHSDDNETEHASLYFLACISMRRLLNRVHQLLYARNSGAATDISRFPAIVTELDHQLEEWRDVLPHAFKFSTSDLSEYLSECRGFLRQRYLTCRSVIYRPFLAWLLANGPSDAHGVRKAEILSRARICLDACTSHILGLTGFSHTVLVDTWICVLSMATAMMILLATCSSVREITQLRHDIMHTGPHLRKVFRRWQEVLGTPESPSVDQGMRIIYETEKLMQGLGRRTTATDEEVVVAALMCAMTER
;
A
#
# COMPACT_ATOMS: atom_id res chain seq x y z
N MET A 1 -80.74 13.98 -6.25
CA MET A 1 -81.20 14.71 -5.06
C MET A 1 -80.89 13.83 -3.86
N SER A 2 -80.29 14.44 -2.85
CA SER A 2 -79.44 13.88 -1.80
C SER A 2 -79.98 12.67 -1.04
N LEU A 3 -79.09 11.76 -0.65
CA LEU A 3 -79.27 10.89 0.49
C LEU A 3 -78.05 11.05 1.40
N GLU A 4 -78.24 11.74 2.52
CA GLU A 4 -77.26 11.93 3.58
C GLU A 4 -77.51 10.97 4.76
N LEU A 5 -76.39 10.38 5.19
CA LEU A 5 -75.92 10.07 6.54
C LEU A 5 -76.84 9.38 7.57
N GLY A 6 -76.44 8.15 7.90
CA GLY A 6 -76.56 7.56 9.24
C GLY A 6 -75.17 7.31 9.83
N THR A 7 -74.94 7.85 11.02
CA THR A 7 -73.71 7.77 11.84
C THR A 7 -73.51 6.39 12.47
N MET A 8 -72.30 5.85 12.43
CA MET A 8 -71.85 4.79 13.34
C MET A 8 -70.48 5.15 13.92
N ASP A 9 -70.43 5.14 15.25
CA ASP A 9 -69.24 5.29 16.12
C ASP A 9 -68.11 4.34 15.70
N GLU A 10 -66.94 4.90 15.37
CA GLU A 10 -65.71 4.15 15.12
C GLU A 10 -64.99 3.86 16.46
N PRO A 11 -64.58 2.61 16.73
CA PRO A 11 -64.00 2.21 18.00
C PRO A 11 -62.67 2.93 18.28
N SER A 12 -62.45 3.25 19.56
CA SER A 12 -61.24 3.91 20.07
C SER A 12 -59.97 3.20 19.60
N ARG A 13 -59.25 3.81 18.65
CA ARG A 13 -57.93 3.36 18.21
C ARG A 13 -57.00 3.34 19.42
N LYS A 14 -56.60 2.12 19.84
CA LYS A 14 -55.53 1.90 20.80
C LYS A 14 -54.32 2.72 20.36
N ARG A 15 -53.93 3.72 21.15
CA ARG A 15 -52.74 4.55 20.92
C ARG A 15 -51.54 3.63 20.73
N LEU A 16 -51.01 3.59 19.50
CA LEU A 16 -49.79 2.88 19.16
C LEU A 16 -48.67 3.35 20.10
N ARG A 17 -48.02 2.41 20.77
CA ARG A 17 -46.88 2.68 21.65
C ARG A 17 -45.69 3.01 20.76
N THR A 18 -45.25 4.26 20.77
CA THR A 18 -44.08 4.71 20.01
C THR A 18 -42.85 3.91 20.45
N SER A 19 -42.12 3.32 19.50
CA SER A 19 -40.92 2.50 19.75
C SER A 19 -39.70 3.33 20.15
N HIS A 20 -39.70 4.64 19.89
CA HIS A 20 -38.58 5.54 20.15
C HIS A 20 -39.06 6.87 20.75
N ALA A 21 -38.45 7.30 21.86
CA ALA A 21 -38.70 8.60 22.48
C ALA A 21 -37.76 9.67 21.89
N CYS A 22 -38.18 10.94 21.84
CA CYS A 22 -37.31 12.06 21.44
C CYS A 22 -36.16 12.28 22.45
N ASP A 23 -35.11 12.99 22.04
CA ASP A 23 -33.86 13.12 22.80
C ASP A 23 -34.07 13.80 24.17
N ILE A 24 -34.94 14.81 24.23
CA ILE A 24 -35.28 15.52 25.46
C ILE A 24 -36.11 14.64 26.42
N CYS A 25 -37.08 13.88 25.91
CA CYS A 25 -37.85 12.96 26.76
C CYS A 25 -36.99 11.80 27.26
N ARG A 26 -36.04 11.33 26.43
CA ARG A 26 -35.09 10.26 26.79
C ARG A 26 -34.11 10.71 27.87
N SER A 27 -33.45 11.87 27.71
CA SER A 27 -32.50 12.41 28.69
C SER A 27 -33.16 12.69 30.04
N ARG A 28 -34.41 13.16 30.03
CA ARG A 28 -35.20 13.40 31.25
C ARG A 28 -35.87 12.13 31.81
N LYS A 29 -35.73 10.97 31.14
CA LYS A 29 -36.38 9.70 31.49
C LYS A 29 -37.89 9.82 31.70
N ILE A 30 -38.56 10.62 30.86
CA ILE A 30 -40.02 10.82 30.87
C ILE A 30 -40.68 10.19 29.64
N ARG A 31 -41.99 9.96 29.71
CA ARG A 31 -42.75 9.32 28.63
C ARG A 31 -42.89 10.26 27.43
N CYS A 32 -42.51 9.77 26.24
CA CYS A 32 -42.73 10.44 24.97
C CYS A 32 -43.97 9.88 24.27
N ASP A 33 -44.76 10.75 23.67
CA ASP A 33 -45.95 10.41 22.89
C ASP A 33 -45.65 10.19 21.40
N GLY A 34 -44.41 10.45 20.95
CA GLY A 34 -43.93 10.16 19.59
C GLY A 34 -44.37 11.13 18.51
N ASN A 35 -45.13 12.18 18.84
CA ASN A 35 -45.46 13.25 17.91
C ASN A 35 -44.23 14.14 17.63
N GLN A 36 -44.26 14.96 16.57
CA GLN A 36 -43.19 15.90 16.22
C GLN A 36 -43.76 17.32 15.99
N PRO A 37 -43.55 18.27 16.93
CA PRO A 37 -42.92 18.10 18.24
C PRO A 37 -43.80 17.27 19.20
N CYS A 38 -43.16 16.50 20.09
CA CYS A 38 -43.85 15.66 21.06
C CYS A 38 -44.48 16.53 22.16
N GLN A 39 -45.60 16.10 22.73
CA GLN A 39 -46.41 16.93 23.64
C GLN A 39 -45.65 17.32 24.92
N GLY A 40 -44.74 16.45 25.39
CA GLY A 40 -43.82 16.75 26.49
C GLY A 40 -42.82 17.86 26.18
N CYS A 41 -42.29 17.93 24.96
CA CYS A 41 -41.36 18.97 24.53
C CYS A 41 -42.07 20.31 24.27
N THR A 42 -43.27 20.26 23.67
CA THR A 42 -44.13 21.43 23.46
C THR A 42 -44.46 22.13 24.78
N ASN A 43 -44.87 21.37 25.79
CA ASN A 43 -45.21 21.93 27.11
C ASN A 43 -43.98 22.49 27.85
N SER A 44 -42.80 21.90 27.62
CA SER A 44 -41.55 22.31 28.24
C SER A 44 -40.85 23.45 27.49
N LYS A 45 -41.39 23.89 26.34
CA LYS A 45 -40.76 24.84 25.40
C LYS A 45 -39.30 24.46 25.07
N GLN A 46 -39.05 23.18 24.85
CA GLN A 46 -37.75 22.66 24.45
C GLN A 46 -37.81 22.17 23.00
N ASP A 47 -36.68 22.26 22.30
CA ASP A 47 -36.60 21.80 20.92
C ASP A 47 -36.73 20.27 20.86
N CYS A 48 -37.67 19.78 20.05
CA CYS A 48 -38.03 18.36 20.01
C CYS A 48 -37.32 17.68 18.85
N SER A 49 -36.06 17.32 19.06
CA SER A 49 -35.28 16.54 18.11
C SER A 49 -35.38 15.04 18.37
N TYR A 50 -35.32 14.27 17.29
CA TYR A 50 -35.08 12.83 17.30
C TYR A 50 -33.76 12.64 16.55
N GLY A 51 -32.67 12.28 17.24
CA GLY A 51 -31.38 11.98 16.60
C GLY A 51 -30.20 12.89 16.96
N SER A 52 -30.16 13.49 18.16
CA SER A 52 -28.97 14.20 18.67
C SER A 52 -27.96 13.30 19.40
N GLU A 53 -28.28 12.03 19.63
CA GLU A 53 -27.24 11.00 19.57
C GLU A 53 -26.97 10.78 18.09
N ALA A 54 -25.85 11.33 17.60
CA ALA A 54 -25.32 10.97 16.29
C ALA A 54 -25.41 9.46 16.15
N ASN A 55 -26.30 9.04 15.27
CA ASN A 55 -26.63 7.67 15.00
C ASN A 55 -25.30 6.90 14.87
N THR A 56 -25.01 6.06 15.85
CA THR A 56 -23.97 5.03 15.78
C THR A 56 -24.44 3.95 14.81
N ARG A 57 -24.75 4.33 13.56
CA ARG A 57 -24.34 3.49 12.44
C ARG A 57 -22.83 3.49 12.56
N GLY A 58 -22.26 2.33 12.89
CA GLY A 58 -20.86 2.24 13.29
C GLY A 58 -20.00 2.95 12.27
N LYS A 59 -18.95 3.66 12.68
CA LYS A 59 -17.98 4.19 11.72
C LYS A 59 -17.48 3.04 10.82
N SER A 60 -17.37 1.84 11.38
CA SER A 60 -17.27 0.52 10.75
C SER A 60 -18.29 0.24 9.63
N ASP A 61 -19.57 0.52 9.83
CA ASP A 61 -20.62 0.28 8.83
C ASP A 61 -20.45 1.16 7.60
N LEU A 62 -20.08 2.44 7.76
CA LEU A 62 -19.88 3.36 6.63
C LEU A 62 -18.68 2.99 5.75
N ILE A 63 -17.74 2.23 6.29
CA ILE A 63 -16.47 1.90 5.62
C ILE A 63 -16.52 0.50 5.08
N LEU A 64 -17.17 -0.43 5.79
CA LEU A 64 -17.63 -1.66 5.18
C LEU A 64 -18.58 -1.32 4.02
N GLU A 65 -19.50 -0.37 4.17
CA GLU A 65 -20.34 0.13 3.08
C GLU A 65 -19.51 0.80 1.98
N GLY A 66 -18.51 1.64 2.29
CA GLY A 66 -17.62 2.24 1.30
C GLY A 66 -16.77 1.24 0.53
N VAL A 67 -16.22 0.23 1.22
CA VAL A 67 -15.43 -0.86 0.63
C VAL A 67 -16.32 -1.81 -0.15
N LEU A 68 -17.45 -2.25 0.39
CA LEU A 68 -18.46 -3.07 -0.32
C LEU A 68 -19.04 -2.33 -1.52
N ARG A 69 -19.20 -0.99 -1.45
CA ARG A 69 -19.63 -0.17 -2.58
C ARG A 69 -18.56 -0.09 -3.66
N VAL A 70 -17.29 0.06 -3.27
CA VAL A 70 -16.16 -0.12 -4.20
C VAL A 70 -16.20 -1.52 -4.80
N GLU A 71 -16.42 -2.59 -4.02
CA GLU A 71 -16.56 -3.96 -4.55
C GLU A 71 -17.72 -4.13 -5.55
N GLN A 72 -18.89 -3.55 -5.26
CA GLN A 72 -20.05 -3.56 -6.16
C GLN A 72 -19.79 -2.80 -7.47
N LEU A 73 -19.02 -1.70 -7.40
CA LEU A 73 -18.62 -0.93 -8.58
C LEU A 73 -17.50 -1.63 -9.37
N LEU A 74 -16.59 -2.28 -8.65
CA LEU A 74 -15.57 -3.17 -9.20
C LEU A 74 -16.20 -4.35 -9.96
N GLN A 75 -17.41 -4.82 -9.57
CA GLN A 75 -18.24 -5.79 -10.29
C GLN A 75 -18.98 -5.14 -11.49
N ALA A 76 -19.46 -3.90 -11.37
CA ALA A 76 -20.07 -3.16 -12.47
C ALA A 76 -19.09 -2.81 -13.61
N MET A 77 -17.80 -2.62 -13.32
CA MET A 77 -16.78 -2.45 -14.37
C MET A 77 -16.54 -3.74 -15.17
N GLN A 78 -16.62 -4.92 -14.51
CA GLN A 78 -16.46 -6.21 -15.19
C GLN A 78 -17.49 -6.39 -16.30
N THR A 79 -18.75 -5.98 -16.07
CA THR A 79 -19.82 -6.03 -17.07
C THR A 79 -19.62 -5.03 -18.20
N SER A 80 -19.03 -3.86 -17.94
CA SER A 80 -18.74 -2.86 -18.98
C SER A 80 -17.62 -3.31 -19.94
N LEU A 81 -16.52 -3.90 -19.42
CA LEU A 81 -15.39 -4.35 -20.24
C LEU A 81 -15.70 -5.55 -21.14
N LEU A 82 -16.69 -6.39 -20.77
CA LEU A 82 -17.12 -7.56 -21.56
C LEU A 82 -18.04 -7.20 -22.74
N THR A 83 -18.54 -5.96 -22.82
CA THR A 83 -19.49 -5.54 -23.86
C THR A 83 -18.86 -4.82 -25.05
N SER A 84 -17.53 -4.64 -25.07
CA SER A 84 -16.81 -4.05 -26.21
C SER A 84 -16.27 -5.11 -27.17
N PRO A 85 -16.76 -5.20 -28.43
CA PRO A 85 -16.20 -6.11 -29.42
C PRO A 85 -15.03 -5.43 -30.15
N THR A 86 -13.81 -5.95 -30.07
CA THR A 86 -12.72 -5.49 -30.97
C THR A 86 -11.83 -6.62 -31.49
N ARG A 87 -11.76 -6.68 -32.83
CA ARG A 87 -10.81 -7.44 -33.64
C ARG A 87 -9.38 -6.94 -33.39
N ALA A 88 -8.46 -7.85 -33.09
CA ALA A 88 -7.03 -7.57 -33.00
C ALA A 88 -6.45 -7.25 -34.38
N VAL A 89 -5.77 -6.11 -34.51
CA VAL A 89 -4.85 -5.81 -35.62
C VAL A 89 -3.44 -5.87 -35.04
N HIS A 90 -2.63 -6.76 -35.59
CA HIS A 90 -1.25 -6.98 -35.15
C HIS A 90 -0.36 -5.83 -35.68
N VAL A 91 0.17 -5.00 -34.80
CA VAL A 91 1.23 -4.03 -35.11
C VAL A 91 2.50 -4.48 -34.38
N GLN A 92 3.60 -4.66 -35.13
CA GLN A 92 4.90 -5.05 -34.57
C GLN A 92 5.46 -3.91 -33.69
N SER A 93 5.88 -4.27 -32.47
CA SER A 93 6.35 -3.34 -31.43
C SER A 93 7.89 -3.24 -31.40
N PRO A 94 8.49 -2.07 -31.11
CA PRO A 94 9.94 -1.87 -31.04
C PRO A 94 10.55 -2.11 -29.63
N ILE A 95 9.82 -2.71 -28.69
CA ILE A 95 10.29 -2.94 -27.31
C ILE A 95 11.16 -4.21 -27.29
N SER A 96 12.46 -4.05 -27.10
CA SER A 96 13.38 -5.19 -26.92
C SER A 96 13.19 -5.79 -25.53
N ALA A 97 12.71 -7.03 -25.46
CA ALA A 97 12.56 -7.78 -24.23
C ALA A 97 13.91 -8.41 -23.80
N PRO A 98 14.15 -8.62 -22.48
CA PRO A 98 15.37 -9.26 -21.97
C PRO A 98 15.50 -10.72 -22.46
N PRO A 99 16.69 -11.33 -22.47
CA PRO A 99 16.99 -12.61 -23.16
C PRO A 99 16.22 -13.86 -22.67
N LEU A 100 15.52 -13.80 -21.53
CA LEU A 100 14.56 -14.84 -21.10
C LEU A 100 13.23 -14.83 -21.91
N SER A 101 13.09 -13.88 -22.84
CA SER A 101 11.88 -13.63 -23.64
C SER A 101 11.59 -14.61 -24.77
N GLN A 102 12.44 -15.62 -24.99
CA GLN A 102 12.33 -16.56 -26.13
C GLN A 102 11.79 -17.95 -25.77
N ILE A 103 11.07 -18.11 -24.65
CA ILE A 103 10.30 -19.34 -24.43
C ILE A 103 9.02 -19.27 -25.27
N SER A 104 8.93 -20.16 -26.25
CA SER A 104 7.87 -20.29 -27.24
C SER A 104 6.49 -20.36 -26.59
N ALA A 105 5.60 -19.45 -26.98
CA ALA A 105 4.20 -19.41 -26.59
C ALA A 105 3.38 -20.22 -27.60
N ASP A 106 3.02 -21.44 -27.25
CA ASP A 106 1.87 -22.12 -27.85
C ASP A 106 0.95 -22.55 -26.70
N ASP A 107 -0.33 -22.18 -26.82
CA ASP A 107 -1.49 -22.56 -25.99
C ASP A 107 -1.60 -22.06 -24.53
N VAL A 108 -2.12 -20.82 -24.32
CA VAL A 108 -3.01 -20.52 -23.17
C VAL A 108 -4.00 -19.39 -23.53
N HIS A 109 -5.21 -19.73 -23.98
CA HIS A 109 -6.36 -18.82 -23.94
C HIS A 109 -7.62 -19.60 -23.50
N PRO A 110 -7.89 -19.65 -22.18
CA PRO A 110 -9.28 -19.50 -21.73
C PRO A 110 -9.51 -18.60 -20.47
N ASN A 111 -8.48 -18.09 -19.77
CA ASN A 111 -8.66 -17.57 -18.39
C ASN A 111 -8.63 -16.04 -18.17
N GLN A 112 -8.68 -15.20 -19.21
CA GLN A 112 -8.61 -13.74 -19.03
C GLN A 112 -9.75 -13.14 -18.20
N HIS A 113 -10.95 -13.76 -18.21
CA HIS A 113 -12.11 -13.26 -17.47
C HIS A 113 -11.90 -13.36 -15.94
N ASN A 114 -11.42 -14.52 -15.46
CA ASN A 114 -11.16 -14.77 -14.04
C ASN A 114 -10.01 -13.90 -13.51
N ASN A 115 -9.04 -13.54 -14.35
CA ASN A 115 -7.89 -12.72 -13.94
C ASN A 115 -8.30 -11.29 -13.57
N LEU A 116 -9.26 -10.71 -14.31
CA LEU A 116 -9.76 -9.37 -14.00
C LEU A 116 -10.67 -9.39 -12.77
N GLU A 117 -11.49 -10.44 -12.64
CA GLU A 117 -12.39 -10.60 -11.49
C GLU A 117 -11.63 -10.65 -10.17
N ASN A 118 -10.60 -11.50 -10.15
CA ASN A 118 -9.75 -11.75 -8.99
C ASN A 118 -8.58 -10.76 -8.83
N ALA A 119 -8.54 -9.70 -9.66
CA ALA A 119 -7.46 -8.71 -9.66
C ALA A 119 -6.06 -9.36 -9.59
N ILE A 120 -5.82 -10.32 -10.49
CA ILE A 120 -4.56 -11.04 -10.62
C ILE A 120 -3.55 -10.13 -11.33
N LEU A 121 -2.33 -10.07 -10.80
CA LEU A 121 -1.21 -9.36 -11.43
C LEU A 121 -0.50 -10.32 -12.40
N ASP A 122 -0.49 -9.97 -13.69
CA ASP A 122 0.07 -10.81 -14.75
C ASP A 122 1.57 -11.05 -14.55
N SER A 123 2.01 -12.30 -14.72
CA SER A 123 3.44 -12.61 -14.72
C SER A 123 4.12 -11.89 -15.88
N LEU A 124 5.36 -11.44 -15.66
CA LEU A 124 6.18 -10.78 -16.68
C LEU A 124 5.55 -9.48 -17.24
N HIS A 125 4.70 -8.80 -16.45
CA HIS A 125 4.18 -7.48 -16.80
C HIS A 125 5.30 -6.45 -16.97
N THR A 126 5.03 -5.38 -17.74
CA THR A 126 6.06 -4.43 -18.21
C THR A 126 6.16 -3.15 -17.38
N SER A 127 5.67 -3.15 -16.13
CA SER A 127 5.65 -1.95 -15.29
C SER A 127 6.73 -1.89 -14.22
N THR A 128 7.57 -2.92 -14.12
CA THR A 128 8.66 -3.02 -13.13
C THR A 128 9.70 -1.91 -13.31
N THR A 129 10.47 -1.63 -12.26
CA THR A 129 11.60 -0.68 -12.33
C THR A 129 12.61 -1.09 -13.41
N GLU A 130 12.91 -2.39 -13.53
CA GLU A 130 13.77 -2.95 -14.58
C GLU A 130 13.22 -2.73 -15.99
N SER A 131 11.91 -2.91 -16.18
CA SER A 131 11.26 -2.68 -17.47
C SER A 131 11.38 -1.22 -17.90
N ILE A 132 11.24 -0.27 -16.97
CA ILE A 132 11.41 1.16 -17.26
C ILE A 132 12.85 1.48 -17.57
N LEU A 133 13.80 0.97 -16.77
CA LEU A 133 15.23 1.16 -17.03
C LEU A 133 15.62 0.66 -18.43
N SER A 134 14.94 -0.38 -18.95
CA SER A 134 15.16 -0.94 -20.30
C SER A 134 14.61 -0.10 -21.47
N TRP A 135 13.85 0.98 -21.21
CA TRP A 135 13.34 1.85 -22.27
C TRP A 135 14.47 2.43 -23.13
N SER A 136 14.36 2.36 -24.46
CA SER A 136 15.38 2.87 -25.40
C SER A 136 15.79 4.33 -25.14
N TYR A 137 14.89 5.12 -24.57
CA TYR A 137 15.18 6.48 -24.11
C TYR A 137 16.44 6.56 -23.22
N PHE A 138 16.65 5.61 -22.31
CA PHE A 138 17.82 5.61 -21.41
C PHE A 138 19.14 5.22 -22.10
N ASP A 139 19.14 4.88 -23.40
CA ASP A 139 20.38 4.73 -24.20
C ASP A 139 21.19 6.03 -24.23
N SER A 140 20.51 7.18 -24.11
CA SER A 140 21.15 8.50 -24.03
C SER A 140 21.79 8.79 -22.67
N PHE A 141 21.54 7.96 -21.66
CA PHE A 141 21.99 8.12 -20.27
C PHE A 141 22.70 6.85 -19.77
N PRO A 142 23.82 6.45 -20.40
CA PRO A 142 24.47 5.17 -20.11
C PRO A 142 24.94 5.05 -18.65
N SER A 143 25.18 6.16 -17.95
CA SER A 143 25.61 6.15 -16.54
C SER A 143 24.58 5.53 -15.59
N ILE A 144 23.27 5.61 -15.91
CA ILE A 144 22.22 5.00 -15.07
C ILE A 144 22.26 3.47 -15.17
N ARG A 145 22.57 2.94 -16.36
CA ARG A 145 22.68 1.49 -16.62
C ARG A 145 24.07 0.93 -16.36
N GLN A 146 25.07 1.80 -16.24
CA GLN A 146 26.44 1.39 -15.98
C GLN A 146 26.50 0.54 -14.71
N ASN A 147 27.12 -0.64 -14.76
CA ASN A 147 27.23 -1.58 -13.65
C ASN A 147 25.87 -1.99 -13.03
N TYR A 148 24.77 -1.86 -13.79
CA TYR A 148 23.48 -2.39 -13.35
C TYR A 148 23.53 -3.91 -13.36
N VAL A 149 23.10 -4.52 -12.27
CA VAL A 149 22.90 -5.96 -12.15
C VAL A 149 21.43 -6.20 -11.85
N SER A 150 20.82 -7.24 -12.43
CA SER A 150 19.40 -7.48 -12.21
C SER A 150 19.10 -7.65 -10.72
N ILE A 151 17.94 -7.16 -10.28
CA ILE A 151 17.55 -7.15 -8.87
C ILE A 151 17.58 -8.57 -8.31
N PHE A 152 17.06 -9.54 -9.06
CA PHE A 152 17.08 -10.93 -8.68
C PHE A 152 18.52 -11.47 -8.51
N GLN A 153 19.42 -11.19 -9.47
CA GLN A 153 20.80 -11.67 -9.39
C GLN A 153 21.55 -11.06 -8.20
N LEU A 154 21.34 -9.77 -7.92
CA LEU A 154 21.92 -9.10 -6.75
C LEU A 154 21.49 -9.79 -5.46
N GLU A 155 20.19 -10.01 -5.29
CA GLU A 155 19.65 -10.57 -4.06
C GLU A 155 19.94 -12.07 -3.93
N GLN A 156 20.02 -12.81 -5.05
CA GLN A 156 20.46 -14.21 -5.08
C GLN A 156 21.92 -14.35 -4.65
N SER A 157 22.78 -13.40 -5.02
CA SER A 157 24.21 -13.43 -4.69
C SER A 157 24.54 -13.06 -3.24
N ARG A 158 23.54 -12.74 -2.41
CA ARG A 158 23.78 -12.28 -1.04
C ARG A 158 24.37 -13.37 -0.15
N PRO A 159 25.23 -12.99 0.81
CA PRO A 159 25.74 -13.92 1.79
C PRO A 159 24.58 -14.48 2.65
N SER A 160 24.78 -15.72 3.09
CA SER A 160 23.92 -16.38 4.07
C SER A 160 23.76 -15.50 5.31
N LEU A 161 22.58 -15.56 5.92
CA LEU A 161 22.34 -14.84 7.17
C LEU A 161 23.26 -15.41 8.26
N PRO A 162 24.06 -14.59 8.96
CA PRO A 162 24.85 -15.07 10.09
C PRO A 162 23.89 -15.49 11.21
N MET A 163 24.08 -16.70 11.75
CA MET A 163 23.28 -17.22 12.86
C MET A 163 24.14 -17.37 14.13
N ARG A 164 23.61 -16.93 15.28
CA ARG A 164 24.28 -17.15 16.57
C ARG A 164 24.10 -18.59 17.04
N VAL A 165 25.21 -19.21 17.48
CA VAL A 165 25.24 -20.59 17.97
C VAL A 165 24.38 -20.75 19.25
N ASN A 166 24.56 -19.85 20.22
CA ASN A 166 23.80 -19.86 21.48
C ASN A 166 22.80 -18.71 21.54
N SER A 167 21.58 -19.01 21.99
CA SER A 167 20.51 -18.04 22.20
C SER A 167 20.24 -17.94 23.70
N MET A 168 21.03 -17.17 24.43
CA MET A 168 20.67 -16.78 25.79
C MET A 168 19.99 -15.42 25.73
N TYR A 169 18.72 -15.39 26.12
CA TYR A 169 17.95 -14.15 26.14
C TYR A 169 18.36 -13.28 27.33
N PRO A 170 18.52 -11.96 27.16
CA PRO A 170 18.76 -11.07 28.28
C PRO A 170 17.55 -11.05 29.21
N TYR A 171 17.78 -10.81 30.49
CA TYR A 171 16.70 -10.55 31.44
C TYR A 171 15.95 -9.28 31.02
N LEU A 172 14.62 -9.37 30.95
CA LEU A 172 13.74 -8.25 30.67
C LEU A 172 12.98 -7.84 31.92
N SER A 173 12.96 -6.54 32.21
CA SER A 173 12.01 -6.03 33.21
C SER A 173 10.58 -6.13 32.66
N ALA A 174 9.59 -6.11 33.56
CA ALA A 174 8.18 -6.08 33.14
C ALA A 174 7.88 -4.85 32.26
N ALA A 175 8.49 -3.70 32.57
CA ALA A 175 8.35 -2.48 31.78
C ALA A 175 8.95 -2.62 30.37
N ASP A 176 10.10 -3.29 30.23
CA ASP A 176 10.71 -3.52 28.92
C ASP A 176 9.87 -4.46 28.06
N LEU A 177 9.33 -5.52 28.68
CA LEU A 177 8.41 -6.44 28.01
C LEU A 177 7.17 -5.70 27.50
N ASP A 178 6.57 -4.85 28.35
CA ASP A 178 5.41 -4.04 27.99
C ASP A 178 5.72 -3.08 26.85
N SER A 179 6.88 -2.41 26.90
CA SER A 179 7.33 -1.52 25.84
C SER A 179 7.44 -2.24 24.50
N ILE A 180 8.07 -3.42 24.48
CA ILE A 180 8.25 -4.22 23.25
C ILE A 180 6.90 -4.70 22.69
N LEU A 181 6.01 -5.22 23.54
CA LEU A 181 4.69 -5.71 23.09
C LEU A 181 3.81 -4.55 22.59
N ASN A 182 3.84 -3.40 23.26
CA ASN A 182 3.13 -2.19 22.81
C ASN A 182 3.72 -1.65 21.49
N ALA A 183 5.03 -1.79 21.28
CA ALA A 183 5.67 -1.45 20.02
C ALA A 183 5.27 -2.41 18.90
N PHE A 184 5.17 -3.71 19.17
CA PHE A 184 4.63 -4.69 18.23
C PHE A 184 3.19 -4.34 17.83
N GLN A 185 2.32 -4.03 18.79
CA GLN A 185 0.94 -3.64 18.50
C GLN A 185 0.88 -2.43 17.55
N ARG A 186 1.62 -1.36 17.86
CA ARG A 186 1.61 -0.12 17.05
C ARG A 186 2.35 -0.25 15.71
N GLY A 187 3.46 -0.97 15.67
CA GLY A 187 4.35 -1.05 14.51
C GLY A 187 4.00 -2.14 13.50
N VAL A 188 3.34 -3.21 13.96
CA VAL A 188 3.03 -4.40 13.14
C VAL A 188 1.54 -4.68 13.16
N ASN A 189 0.96 -4.95 14.33
CA ASN A 189 -0.40 -5.47 14.44
C ASN A 189 -1.47 -4.43 14.05
N PHE A 190 -1.18 -3.14 14.17
CA PHE A 190 -2.04 -2.08 13.66
C PHE A 190 -2.19 -2.15 12.13
N TRP A 191 -1.08 -2.41 11.42
CA TRP A 191 -1.02 -2.39 9.96
C TRP A 191 -1.46 -3.73 9.36
N TYR A 192 -1.11 -4.82 10.03
CA TYR A 192 -1.52 -6.19 9.73
C TYR A 192 -2.15 -6.80 10.99
N PRO A 193 -3.48 -6.64 11.21
CA PRO A 193 -4.17 -7.03 12.43
C PRO A 193 -4.37 -8.55 12.56
N THR A 194 -3.28 -9.31 12.56
CA THR A 194 -3.27 -10.77 12.47
C THR A 194 -3.07 -11.46 13.83
N LEU A 195 -2.88 -10.73 14.93
CA LEU A 195 -2.71 -11.28 16.28
C LEU A 195 -3.70 -10.67 17.26
N SER A 196 -4.43 -11.50 18.00
CA SER A 196 -5.42 -11.03 18.97
C SER A 196 -4.77 -10.62 20.30
N LEU A 197 -5.50 -9.86 21.12
CA LEU A 197 -5.06 -9.55 22.49
C LEU A 197 -4.81 -10.80 23.33
N ASN A 198 -5.68 -11.81 23.21
CA ASN A 198 -5.52 -13.07 23.95
C ASN A 198 -4.20 -13.75 23.57
N GLN A 199 -3.89 -13.80 22.27
CA GLN A 199 -2.61 -14.32 21.78
C GLN A 199 -1.44 -13.47 22.30
N LEU A 200 -1.57 -12.14 22.36
CA LEU A 200 -0.53 -11.24 22.89
C LEU A 200 -0.29 -11.46 24.39
N ASP A 201 -1.34 -11.66 25.17
CA ASP A 201 -1.26 -11.98 26.60
C ASP A 201 -0.61 -13.34 26.85
N ASN A 202 -0.82 -14.29 25.93
CA ASN A 202 -0.11 -15.57 25.96
C ASN A 202 1.39 -15.38 25.69
N VAL A 203 1.78 -14.53 24.72
CA VAL A 203 3.18 -14.17 24.48
C VAL A 203 3.80 -13.54 25.74
N ARG A 204 3.13 -12.56 26.34
CA ARG A 204 3.53 -11.93 27.60
C ARG A 204 3.77 -12.97 28.71
N THR A 205 2.87 -13.93 28.85
CA THR A 205 2.95 -14.99 29.87
C THR A 205 4.13 -15.93 29.60
N LEU A 206 4.37 -16.32 28.34
CA LEU A 206 5.48 -17.20 27.97
C LEU A 206 6.84 -16.53 28.20
N VAL A 207 6.99 -15.28 27.80
CA VAL A 207 8.25 -14.54 27.96
C VAL A 207 8.54 -14.26 29.43
N SER A 208 7.56 -13.78 30.20
CA SER A 208 7.74 -13.46 31.62
C SER A 208 8.08 -14.68 32.48
N ARG A 209 7.59 -15.87 32.11
CA ARG A 209 7.90 -17.13 32.81
C ARG A 209 9.14 -17.85 32.27
N GLY A 210 9.80 -17.32 31.24
CA GLY A 210 10.95 -17.96 30.61
C GLY A 210 10.62 -19.29 29.91
N LEU A 211 9.38 -19.46 29.44
CA LEU A 211 8.85 -20.71 28.88
C LEU A 211 8.91 -20.77 27.34
N LEU A 212 9.81 -20.00 26.72
CA LEU A 212 10.01 -20.03 25.27
C LEU A 212 10.58 -21.38 24.78
N GLU A 213 11.17 -22.16 25.69
CA GLU A 213 11.75 -23.48 25.47
C GLU A 213 11.03 -24.49 26.37
N GLY A 214 10.05 -25.27 25.87
CA GLY A 214 9.49 -26.35 26.68
C GLY A 214 8.20 -27.05 26.26
N THR A 215 7.14 -26.33 25.87
CA THR A 215 5.79 -26.95 25.81
C THR A 215 5.16 -26.98 24.41
N ASP A 216 5.26 -25.89 23.65
CA ASP A 216 4.83 -25.81 22.26
C ASP A 216 5.85 -24.98 21.47
N GLN A 217 6.56 -25.65 20.55
CA GLN A 217 7.64 -25.01 19.80
C GLN A 217 7.13 -24.02 18.75
N VAL A 218 5.93 -24.20 18.19
CA VAL A 218 5.37 -23.28 17.21
C VAL A 218 4.83 -22.04 17.90
N THR A 219 4.12 -22.19 19.02
CA THR A 219 3.74 -21.03 19.85
C THR A 219 4.96 -20.29 20.40
N GLY A 220 6.00 -21.03 20.82
CA GLY A 220 7.29 -20.44 21.22
C GLY A 220 8.00 -19.72 20.07
N CYS A 221 7.90 -20.21 18.83
CA CYS A 221 8.44 -19.55 17.65
C CYS A 221 7.69 -18.23 17.38
N CYS A 222 6.35 -18.28 17.38
CA CYS A 222 5.49 -17.10 17.25
C CYS A 222 5.82 -16.04 18.31
N ALA A 223 5.95 -16.43 19.58
CA ALA A 223 6.31 -15.52 20.67
C ALA A 223 7.66 -14.84 20.46
N ARG A 224 8.68 -15.58 20.00
CA ARG A 224 9.99 -15.00 19.63
C ARG A 224 9.84 -14.00 18.48
N LEU A 225 9.06 -14.32 17.45
CA LEU A 225 8.83 -13.42 16.31
C LEU A 225 8.10 -12.14 16.71
N VAL A 226 7.10 -12.22 17.60
CA VAL A 226 6.42 -11.05 18.18
C VAL A 226 7.41 -10.15 18.93
N MET A 227 8.27 -10.75 19.77
CA MET A 227 9.31 -10.00 20.48
C MET A 227 10.34 -9.38 19.52
N ALA A 228 10.76 -10.12 18.49
CA ALA A 228 11.71 -9.64 17.49
C ALA A 228 11.14 -8.44 16.74
N LEU A 229 9.90 -8.55 16.24
CA LEU A 229 9.22 -7.48 15.52
C LEU A 229 8.84 -6.29 16.41
N GLY A 230 8.57 -6.52 17.70
CA GLY A 230 8.38 -5.44 18.68
C GLY A 230 9.66 -4.63 18.88
N CYS A 231 10.80 -5.31 19.02
CA CYS A 231 12.10 -4.65 19.11
C CYS A 231 12.43 -3.85 17.84
N THR A 232 12.18 -4.41 16.65
CA THR A 232 12.40 -3.66 15.39
C THR A 232 11.45 -2.48 15.25
N SER A 233 10.22 -2.60 15.78
CA SER A 233 9.25 -1.49 15.82
C SER A 233 9.74 -0.34 16.70
N GLU A 234 10.38 -0.61 17.85
CA GLU A 234 11.04 0.42 18.65
C GLU A 234 12.21 1.06 17.89
N VAL A 235 12.99 0.26 17.15
CA VAL A 235 14.13 0.76 16.35
C VAL A 235 13.70 1.77 15.29
N VAL A 236 12.62 1.47 14.56
CA VAL A 236 12.12 2.33 13.47
C VAL A 236 11.14 3.42 13.94
N SER A 237 10.90 3.54 15.25
CA SER A 237 9.98 4.54 15.79
C SER A 237 10.56 5.95 15.78
N GLY A 238 9.68 6.96 15.76
CA GLY A 238 10.07 8.38 15.88
C GLY A 238 10.76 8.95 14.65
N LEU A 239 10.49 8.39 13.46
CA LEU A 239 11.13 8.83 12.22
C LEU A 239 10.45 10.04 11.55
N MET A 240 9.20 10.34 11.88
CA MET A 240 8.52 11.54 11.39
C MET A 240 8.96 12.81 12.13
N GLY A 241 9.07 13.93 11.40
CA GLY A 241 9.17 15.29 11.98
C GLY A 241 10.53 15.74 12.53
N SER A 242 11.52 14.84 12.74
CA SER A 242 12.84 15.26 13.25
C SER A 242 13.82 15.65 12.13
N GLU A 243 13.43 16.63 11.31
CA GLU A 243 14.20 17.01 10.12
C GLU A 243 15.58 17.61 10.41
N ASP A 244 15.82 18.11 11.63
CA ASP A 244 17.06 18.81 12.01
C ASP A 244 17.68 18.38 13.36
N THR A 245 17.10 17.40 14.06
CA THR A 245 17.62 16.95 15.36
C THR A 245 18.59 15.79 15.18
N THR A 246 19.86 16.00 15.50
CA THR A 246 20.84 14.90 15.59
C THR A 246 20.38 13.90 16.65
N ALA A 247 20.37 12.60 16.31
CA ALA A 247 20.02 11.56 17.26
C ALA A 247 20.96 11.63 18.48
N SER A 248 20.40 11.64 19.69
CA SER A 248 21.20 11.66 20.91
C SER A 248 22.02 10.37 20.99
N LYS A 249 23.17 10.43 21.66
CA LYS A 249 23.99 9.24 21.90
C LYS A 249 23.19 8.11 22.58
N GLU A 250 22.30 8.50 23.51
CA GLU A 250 21.41 7.59 24.21
C GLU A 250 20.40 6.91 23.26
N ASP A 251 19.82 7.61 22.30
CA ASP A 251 18.91 7.03 21.29
C ASP A 251 19.65 6.02 20.38
N ILE A 252 20.89 6.34 19.99
CA ILE A 252 21.72 5.43 19.18
C ILE A 252 22.06 4.16 19.98
N GLU A 253 22.47 4.29 21.24
CA GLU A 253 22.76 3.16 22.12
C GLU A 253 21.51 2.29 22.36
N PHE A 254 20.35 2.93 22.60
CA PHE A 254 19.06 2.25 22.74
C PHE A 254 18.68 1.45 21.48
N LYS A 255 18.67 2.08 20.31
CA LYS A 255 18.34 1.42 19.03
C LYS A 255 19.30 0.30 18.69
N THR A 256 20.59 0.46 19.02
CA THR A 256 21.60 -0.60 18.83
C THR A 256 21.32 -1.80 19.73
N SER A 257 20.99 -1.56 21.00
CA SER A 257 20.59 -2.61 21.95
C SER A 257 19.32 -3.34 21.50
N ARG A 258 18.29 -2.60 21.07
CA ARG A 258 17.03 -3.19 20.56
C ARG A 258 17.23 -4.00 19.29
N ARG A 259 18.10 -3.56 18.36
CA ARG A 259 18.45 -4.35 17.16
C ARG A 259 19.12 -5.67 17.54
N ALA A 260 20.10 -5.64 18.43
CA ALA A 260 20.79 -6.86 18.89
C ALA A 260 19.82 -7.83 19.58
N MET A 261 18.85 -7.31 20.34
CA MET A 261 17.79 -8.11 20.96
C MET A 261 16.82 -8.72 19.93
N ALA A 262 16.43 -7.94 18.91
CA ALA A 262 15.60 -8.43 17.81
C ALA A 262 16.26 -9.61 17.10
N GLU A 263 17.57 -9.50 16.81
CA GLU A 263 18.36 -10.56 16.19
C GLU A 263 18.37 -11.84 17.06
N LEU A 264 18.53 -11.72 18.38
CA LEU A 264 18.53 -12.88 19.28
C LEU A 264 17.19 -13.64 19.23
N TYR A 265 16.08 -12.92 19.24
CA TYR A 265 14.76 -13.52 19.15
C TYR A 265 14.53 -14.17 17.79
N PHE A 266 14.90 -13.48 16.70
CA PHE A 266 14.76 -14.00 15.36
C PHE A 266 15.63 -15.25 15.10
N ASP A 267 16.88 -15.25 15.57
CA ASP A 267 17.77 -16.43 15.51
C ASP A 267 17.14 -17.63 16.23
N GLY A 268 16.52 -17.39 17.39
CA GLY A 268 15.80 -18.42 18.11
C GLY A 268 14.59 -18.96 17.35
N ALA A 269 13.84 -18.08 16.69
CA ALA A 269 12.69 -18.48 15.86
C ALA A 269 13.13 -19.32 14.65
N LEU A 270 14.24 -18.94 13.99
CA LEU A 270 14.77 -19.70 12.85
C LEU A 270 15.25 -21.11 13.25
N LYS A 271 15.78 -21.30 14.47
CA LYS A 271 16.19 -22.62 14.98
C LYS A 271 15.01 -23.62 15.05
N THR A 272 13.80 -23.14 15.32
CA THR A 272 12.59 -23.96 15.40
C THR A 272 11.75 -23.96 14.11
N MET A 273 12.22 -23.31 13.04
CA MET A 273 11.42 -23.06 11.83
C MET A 273 11.02 -24.33 11.09
N HIS A 274 11.85 -25.37 11.13
CA HIS A 274 11.55 -26.68 10.53
C HIS A 274 10.27 -27.32 11.12
N MET A 275 9.98 -27.07 12.39
CA MET A 275 8.75 -27.55 13.04
C MET A 275 7.54 -26.74 12.60
N VAL A 276 7.70 -25.41 12.47
CA VAL A 276 6.68 -24.51 11.91
C VAL A 276 6.30 -24.92 10.49
N HIS A 277 7.26 -25.29 9.63
CA HIS A 277 6.95 -25.77 8.29
C HIS A 277 6.18 -27.08 8.31
N SER A 278 6.49 -27.98 9.24
CA SER A 278 5.87 -29.31 9.36
C SER A 278 4.45 -29.25 9.94
N GLU A 279 4.10 -28.22 10.71
CA GLU A 279 2.80 -28.08 11.36
C GLU A 279 1.74 -27.43 10.46
N MET A 280 0.50 -27.93 10.51
CA MET A 280 -0.65 -27.41 9.73
C MET A 280 -1.66 -26.72 10.67
N SER A 281 -1.26 -25.58 11.22
CA SER A 281 -2.08 -24.82 12.17
C SER A 281 -2.08 -23.32 11.87
N CYS A 282 -3.05 -22.60 12.44
CA CYS A 282 -3.08 -21.14 12.39
C CYS A 282 -1.81 -20.50 12.98
N ALA A 283 -1.29 -21.05 14.08
CA ALA A 283 -0.06 -20.57 14.72
C ALA A 283 1.17 -20.75 13.81
N ALA A 284 1.21 -21.85 13.04
CA ALA A 284 2.27 -22.06 12.06
C ALA A 284 2.19 -21.04 10.91
N VAL A 285 0.99 -20.76 10.39
CA VAL A 285 0.78 -19.71 9.37
C VAL A 285 1.17 -18.32 9.90
N GLN A 286 0.76 -17.96 11.12
CA GLN A 286 1.18 -16.71 11.77
C GLN A 286 2.69 -16.61 11.92
N SER A 287 3.36 -17.71 12.29
CA SER A 287 4.82 -17.73 12.45
C SER A 287 5.56 -17.54 11.12
N LEU A 288 5.09 -18.19 10.04
CA LEU A 288 5.65 -17.96 8.70
C LEU A 288 5.43 -16.51 8.25
N PHE A 289 4.24 -15.96 8.50
CA PHE A 289 3.91 -14.57 8.17
C PHE A 289 4.84 -13.57 8.86
N PHE A 290 5.03 -13.70 10.19
CA PHE A 290 5.93 -12.81 10.93
C PHE A 290 7.40 -13.01 10.57
N THR A 291 7.78 -14.22 10.17
CA THR A 291 9.12 -14.46 9.62
C THR A 291 9.33 -13.69 8.31
N ALA A 292 8.32 -13.65 7.44
CA ALA A 292 8.37 -12.85 6.23
C ALA A 292 8.53 -11.35 6.52
N LEU A 293 7.75 -10.80 7.47
CA LEU A 293 7.87 -9.40 7.86
C LEU A 293 9.26 -9.07 8.43
N TYR A 294 9.86 -9.99 9.19
CA TYR A 294 11.21 -9.78 9.69
C TYR A 294 12.25 -9.80 8.56
N PHE A 295 12.11 -10.68 7.55
CA PHE A 295 12.96 -10.62 6.36
C PHE A 295 12.76 -9.34 5.54
N ALA A 296 11.54 -8.78 5.52
CA ALA A 296 11.28 -7.47 4.93
C ALA A 296 12.04 -6.36 5.66
N TYR A 297 12.06 -6.38 7.01
CA TYR A 297 12.88 -5.47 7.83
C TYR A 297 14.39 -5.62 7.56
N LEU A 298 14.87 -6.86 7.39
CA LEU A 298 16.26 -7.13 6.96
C LEU A 298 16.55 -6.72 5.51
N ARG A 299 15.55 -6.19 4.78
CA ARG A 299 15.60 -5.87 3.35
C ARG A 299 16.10 -7.06 2.53
N ARG A 300 15.62 -8.27 2.84
CA ARG A 300 15.98 -9.53 2.19
C ARG A 300 14.81 -10.02 1.34
N PRO A 301 14.56 -9.42 0.17
CA PRO A 301 13.32 -9.58 -0.57
C PRO A 301 13.05 -11.01 -1.05
N LEU A 302 14.07 -11.76 -1.47
CA LEU A 302 13.86 -13.15 -1.91
C LEU A 302 13.44 -14.05 -0.75
N GLN A 303 14.03 -13.87 0.44
CA GLN A 303 13.64 -14.59 1.64
C GLN A 303 12.25 -14.14 2.12
N ALA A 304 11.97 -12.84 2.12
CA ALA A 304 10.65 -12.32 2.49
C ALA A 304 9.56 -12.89 1.57
N TRP A 305 9.77 -12.84 0.25
CA TRP A 305 8.87 -13.46 -0.73
C TRP A 305 8.70 -14.97 -0.49
N ASN A 306 9.77 -15.72 -0.23
CA ASN A 306 9.66 -17.15 0.03
C ASN A 306 8.74 -17.45 1.22
N TYR A 307 8.89 -16.72 2.34
CA TYR A 307 8.01 -16.90 3.49
C TYR A 307 6.60 -16.35 3.27
N ILE A 308 6.41 -15.30 2.45
CA ILE A 308 5.06 -14.87 2.00
C ILE A 308 4.41 -16.01 1.21
N HIS A 309 5.13 -16.62 0.28
CA HIS A 309 4.65 -17.73 -0.55
C HIS A 309 4.29 -18.96 0.30
N ASP A 310 5.15 -19.37 1.22
CA ASP A 310 4.89 -20.49 2.13
C ASP A 310 3.69 -20.22 3.05
N THR A 311 3.57 -18.98 3.54
CA THR A 311 2.42 -18.53 4.33
C THR A 311 1.14 -18.63 3.50
N ALA A 312 1.16 -18.10 2.27
CA ALA A 312 0.02 -18.11 1.36
C ALA A 312 -0.41 -19.55 1.03
N ALA A 313 0.52 -20.41 0.63
CA ALA A 313 0.23 -21.81 0.30
C ALA A 313 -0.39 -22.57 1.48
N LYS A 314 0.17 -22.40 2.69
CA LYS A 314 -0.37 -23.04 3.90
C LYS A 314 -1.72 -22.45 4.32
N CYS A 315 -1.89 -21.14 4.17
CA CYS A 315 -3.16 -20.46 4.43
C CYS A 315 -4.26 -20.97 3.48
N LEU A 316 -3.98 -21.09 2.18
CA LEU A 316 -4.88 -21.65 1.18
C LEU A 316 -5.29 -23.09 1.51
N LEU A 317 -4.34 -23.92 1.95
CA LEU A 317 -4.62 -25.29 2.38
C LEU A 317 -5.63 -25.32 3.54
N LEU A 318 -5.40 -24.53 4.58
CA LEU A 318 -6.27 -24.49 5.77
C LEU A 318 -7.64 -23.88 5.49
N LEU A 319 -7.72 -22.87 4.61
CA LEU A 319 -8.99 -22.27 4.19
C LEU A 319 -9.81 -23.21 3.29
N SER A 320 -9.14 -24.06 2.51
CA SER A 320 -9.82 -25.03 1.62
C SER A 320 -10.36 -26.24 2.37
N TYR A 321 -9.72 -26.62 3.49
CA TYR A 321 -10.09 -27.77 4.31
C TYR A 321 -10.22 -27.39 5.79
N PRO A 322 -11.18 -26.50 6.15
CA PRO A 322 -11.34 -26.07 7.53
C PRO A 322 -11.77 -27.26 8.40
N PRO A 323 -11.14 -27.49 9.56
CA PRO A 323 -11.57 -28.56 10.44
C PRO A 323 -12.93 -28.23 11.06
N VAL A 324 -13.71 -29.28 11.34
CA VAL A 324 -15.09 -29.20 11.83
C VAL A 324 -15.21 -28.35 13.12
N THR A 325 -14.14 -28.30 13.92
CA THR A 325 -14.08 -27.61 15.20
C THR A 325 -12.98 -26.55 15.26
N GLU A 326 -12.68 -25.86 14.15
CA GLU A 326 -11.73 -24.73 14.18
C GLU A 326 -12.30 -23.58 15.04
N PRO A 327 -11.55 -23.05 16.02
CA PRO A 327 -11.94 -21.85 16.74
C PRO A 327 -12.21 -20.68 15.79
N ILE A 328 -13.28 -19.93 16.06
CA ILE A 328 -13.69 -18.77 15.27
C ILE A 328 -12.55 -17.72 15.17
N GLU A 329 -11.78 -17.55 16.26
CA GLU A 329 -10.61 -16.68 16.31
C GLU A 329 -9.53 -17.08 15.28
N ASN A 330 -9.27 -18.38 15.12
CA ASN A 330 -8.30 -18.89 14.13
C ASN A 330 -8.80 -18.68 12.69
N GLN A 331 -10.10 -18.84 12.45
CA GLN A 331 -10.68 -18.59 11.12
C GLN A 331 -10.50 -17.13 10.70
N GLU A 332 -10.76 -16.19 11.60
CA GLU A 332 -10.58 -14.76 11.33
C GLU A 332 -9.09 -14.38 11.22
N CYS A 333 -8.23 -14.99 12.04
CA CYS A 333 -6.79 -14.84 11.91
C CYS A 333 -6.28 -15.28 10.53
N LEU A 334 -6.64 -16.48 10.07
CA LEU A 334 -6.28 -16.99 8.74
C LEU A 334 -6.80 -16.09 7.63
N ARG A 335 -8.04 -15.59 7.73
CA ARG A 335 -8.61 -14.64 6.77
C ARG A 335 -7.80 -13.35 6.71
N ARG A 336 -7.37 -12.80 7.84
CA ARG A 336 -6.54 -11.58 7.87
C ARG A 336 -5.15 -11.84 7.27
N ILE A 337 -4.55 -13.00 7.55
CA ILE A 337 -3.26 -13.37 6.96
C ILE A 337 -3.39 -13.59 5.45
N PHE A 338 -4.49 -14.17 4.97
CA PHE A 338 -4.77 -14.30 3.54
C PHE A 338 -4.68 -12.93 2.85
N TRP A 339 -5.41 -11.93 3.36
CA TRP A 339 -5.40 -10.59 2.78
C TRP A 339 -4.06 -9.87 2.92
N ALA A 340 -3.33 -10.11 4.02
CA ALA A 340 -1.99 -9.58 4.19
C ALA A 340 -1.02 -10.18 3.16
N CYS A 341 -1.09 -11.49 2.92
CA CYS A 341 -0.31 -12.17 1.90
C CYS A 341 -0.70 -11.73 0.49
N TYR A 342 -1.99 -11.50 0.21
CA TYR A 342 -2.44 -10.95 -1.07
C TYR A 342 -1.78 -9.59 -1.36
N ILE A 343 -1.71 -8.71 -0.35
CA ILE A 343 -1.05 -7.42 -0.47
C ILE A 343 0.45 -7.57 -0.69
N LEU A 344 1.12 -8.28 0.21
CA LEU A 344 2.58 -8.40 0.19
C LEU A 344 3.07 -9.17 -1.05
N GLU A 345 2.43 -10.28 -1.43
CA GLU A 345 2.82 -11.02 -2.63
C GLU A 345 2.67 -10.14 -3.89
N SER A 346 1.55 -9.42 -4.01
CA SER A 346 1.33 -8.49 -5.13
C SER A 346 2.36 -7.37 -5.20
N ASP A 347 2.78 -6.82 -4.06
CA ASP A 347 3.81 -5.78 -4.01
C ASP A 347 5.18 -6.29 -4.48
N TYR A 348 5.53 -7.53 -4.15
CA TYR A 348 6.78 -8.14 -4.60
C TYR A 348 6.74 -8.53 -6.08
N LEU A 349 5.62 -9.08 -6.54
CA LEU A 349 5.41 -9.42 -7.94
C LEU A 349 5.42 -8.18 -8.85
N ALA A 350 4.99 -7.01 -8.34
CA ALA A 350 5.02 -5.75 -9.07
C ALA A 350 6.43 -5.27 -9.46
N GLU A 351 7.48 -5.76 -8.78
CA GLU A 351 8.88 -5.45 -9.12
C GLU A 351 9.64 -6.68 -9.66
N LEU A 352 9.39 -7.86 -9.09
CA LEU A 352 9.97 -9.13 -9.53
C LEU A 352 8.90 -9.97 -10.25
N SER A 353 8.50 -9.51 -11.43
CA SER A 353 7.36 -10.04 -12.20
C SER A 353 7.50 -11.48 -12.68
N ALA A 354 8.69 -12.08 -12.58
CA ALA A 354 8.97 -13.47 -12.93
C ALA A 354 8.87 -14.44 -11.74
N LEU A 355 8.60 -13.96 -10.52
CA LEU A 355 8.48 -14.84 -9.37
C LEU A 355 7.27 -15.78 -9.50
N PRO A 356 7.38 -17.03 -9.00
CA PRO A 356 6.23 -17.92 -8.87
C PRO A 356 5.10 -17.31 -8.05
N VAL A 357 3.86 -17.55 -8.46
CA VAL A 357 2.65 -17.14 -7.72
C VAL A 357 2.18 -18.29 -6.82
N SER A 358 1.74 -17.99 -5.60
CA SER A 358 1.17 -19.00 -4.67
C SER A 358 -0.23 -19.48 -5.07
N GLY A 359 -0.93 -18.72 -5.90
CA GLY A 359 -2.35 -18.91 -6.21
C GLY A 359 -3.29 -18.15 -5.28
N ILE A 360 -2.78 -17.37 -4.32
CA ILE A 360 -3.61 -16.62 -3.37
C ILE A 360 -4.58 -15.66 -4.05
N ALA A 361 -4.11 -15.00 -5.11
CA ALA A 361 -4.93 -14.10 -5.90
C ALA A 361 -6.08 -14.83 -6.62
N GLN A 362 -5.98 -16.13 -6.92
CA GLN A 362 -7.00 -16.85 -7.70
C GLN A 362 -8.33 -17.04 -6.96
N ILE A 363 -8.32 -17.00 -5.64
CA ILE A 363 -9.52 -17.16 -4.81
C ILE A 363 -9.92 -15.87 -4.09
N GLU A 364 -9.30 -14.74 -4.48
CA GLU A 364 -9.50 -13.41 -3.88
C GLU A 364 -10.97 -13.06 -3.69
N SER A 365 -11.77 -13.22 -4.75
CA SER A 365 -13.21 -12.95 -4.75
C SER A 365 -14.04 -13.88 -3.85
N SER A 366 -13.51 -15.06 -3.51
CA SER A 366 -14.21 -16.09 -2.73
C SER A 366 -13.92 -15.98 -1.23
N VAL A 367 -12.88 -15.25 -0.83
CA VAL A 367 -12.54 -15.06 0.58
C VAL A 367 -13.25 -13.81 1.10
N PRO A 368 -13.99 -13.88 2.22
CA PRO A 368 -14.61 -12.69 2.78
C PRO A 368 -13.58 -11.66 3.23
N LEU A 369 -13.92 -10.38 3.12
CA LEU A 369 -13.13 -9.30 3.71
C LEU A 369 -13.08 -9.42 5.25
N PRO A 370 -11.99 -8.98 5.91
CA PRO A 370 -11.94 -8.89 7.37
C PRO A 370 -13.02 -7.92 7.87
N GLY A 371 -13.80 -8.30 8.88
CA GLY A 371 -14.94 -7.49 9.27
C GLY A 371 -15.64 -7.90 10.56
N SER A 372 -16.63 -7.09 10.96
CA SER A 372 -17.36 -7.18 12.24
C SER A 372 -18.18 -8.46 12.43
N ALA A 373 -18.32 -9.30 11.40
CA ALA A 373 -19.05 -10.56 11.48
C ALA A 373 -18.44 -11.54 12.49
N ILE A 374 -17.12 -11.46 12.68
CA ILE A 374 -16.40 -12.25 13.67
C ILE A 374 -15.64 -11.28 14.61
N PRO A 375 -15.96 -11.24 15.91
CA PRO A 375 -15.21 -10.44 16.87
C PRO A 375 -13.75 -10.89 16.92
N TYR A 376 -12.82 -9.96 16.63
CA TYR A 376 -11.38 -10.20 16.70
C TYR A 376 -10.68 -8.98 17.28
N THR A 377 -10.54 -8.99 18.60
CA THR A 377 -9.97 -7.87 19.36
C THR A 377 -8.45 -7.89 19.28
N THR A 378 -7.86 -6.85 18.68
CA THR A 378 -6.41 -6.74 18.43
C THR A 378 -5.72 -5.73 19.35
N HIS A 379 -6.49 -4.78 19.88
CA HIS A 379 -6.03 -3.69 20.75
C HIS A 379 -6.96 -3.55 21.95
N SER A 380 -6.44 -3.04 23.06
CA SER A 380 -7.21 -2.85 24.30
C SER A 380 -8.31 -1.80 24.17
N ASP A 381 -8.13 -0.85 23.25
CA ASP A 381 -9.15 0.11 22.86
C ASP A 381 -9.90 -0.42 21.62
N ASP A 382 -11.22 -0.55 21.73
CA ASP A 382 -12.10 -0.95 20.64
C ASP A 382 -12.01 0.03 19.46
N ASN A 383 -11.80 1.33 19.72
CA ASN A 383 -11.65 2.32 18.68
C ASN A 383 -10.32 2.15 17.91
N GLU A 384 -9.23 1.72 18.57
CA GLU A 384 -7.98 1.36 17.88
C GLU A 384 -8.12 0.07 17.06
N THR A 385 -8.81 -0.95 17.60
CA THR A 385 -9.12 -2.19 16.86
C THR A 385 -9.93 -1.91 15.60
N GLU A 386 -10.95 -1.05 15.71
CA GLU A 386 -11.75 -0.58 14.58
C GLU A 386 -10.84 0.17 13.61
N HIS A 387 -10.07 1.16 14.08
CA HIS A 387 -9.18 1.96 13.24
C HIS A 387 -8.19 1.12 12.42
N ALA A 388 -7.53 0.13 13.05
CA ALA A 388 -6.62 -0.80 12.39
C ALA A 388 -7.33 -1.63 11.30
N SER A 389 -8.52 -2.16 11.59
CA SER A 389 -9.29 -2.95 10.64
C SER A 389 -9.73 -2.13 9.43
N LEU A 390 -10.16 -0.89 9.65
CA LEU A 390 -10.56 0.04 8.60
C LEU A 390 -9.38 0.44 7.70
N TYR A 391 -8.23 0.68 8.30
CA TYR A 391 -7.00 0.96 7.56
C TYR A 391 -6.60 -0.23 6.69
N PHE A 392 -6.66 -1.43 7.25
CA PHE A 392 -6.33 -2.66 6.53
C PHE A 392 -7.24 -2.89 5.32
N LEU A 393 -8.55 -2.64 5.45
CA LEU A 393 -9.51 -2.67 4.34
C LEU A 393 -9.20 -1.63 3.25
N ALA A 394 -8.78 -0.42 3.63
CA ALA A 394 -8.34 0.60 2.68
C ALA A 394 -7.10 0.13 1.87
N CYS A 395 -6.18 -0.59 2.52
CA CYS A 395 -5.01 -1.16 1.85
C CYS A 395 -5.39 -2.30 0.88
N ILE A 396 -6.30 -3.20 1.29
CA ILE A 396 -6.81 -4.29 0.44
C ILE A 396 -7.45 -3.70 -0.83
N SER A 397 -8.38 -2.76 -0.67
CA SER A 397 -9.08 -2.13 -1.80
C SER A 397 -8.14 -1.42 -2.76
N MET A 398 -7.18 -0.63 -2.24
CA MET A 398 -6.16 0.04 -3.05
C MET A 398 -5.30 -0.97 -3.82
N ARG A 399 -4.90 -2.08 -3.18
CA ARG A 399 -4.09 -3.11 -3.82
C ARG A 399 -4.82 -3.81 -4.97
N ARG A 400 -6.10 -4.14 -4.79
CA ARG A 400 -6.94 -4.71 -5.85
C ARG A 400 -7.04 -3.78 -7.05
N LEU A 401 -7.28 -2.49 -6.80
CA LEU A 401 -7.31 -1.49 -7.87
C LEU A 401 -5.98 -1.44 -8.62
N LEU A 402 -4.85 -1.38 -7.91
CA LEU A 402 -3.54 -1.31 -8.55
C LEU A 402 -3.20 -2.60 -9.32
N ASN A 403 -3.61 -3.78 -8.86
CA ASN A 403 -3.47 -5.03 -9.64
C ASN A 403 -4.26 -4.97 -10.96
N ARG A 404 -5.48 -4.40 -10.95
CA ARG A 404 -6.26 -4.20 -12.17
C ARG A 404 -5.60 -3.20 -13.13
N VAL A 405 -5.00 -2.14 -12.59
CA VAL A 405 -4.17 -1.21 -13.39
C VAL A 405 -3.04 -1.98 -14.09
N HIS A 406 -2.31 -2.84 -13.36
CA HIS A 406 -1.27 -3.68 -13.95
C HIS A 406 -1.82 -4.62 -15.04
N GLN A 407 -2.94 -5.29 -14.78
CA GLN A 407 -3.56 -6.21 -15.74
C GLN A 407 -4.04 -5.52 -17.03
N LEU A 408 -4.72 -4.38 -16.91
CA LEU A 408 -5.34 -3.71 -18.05
C LEU A 408 -4.33 -2.92 -18.89
N LEU A 409 -3.32 -2.33 -18.25
CA LEU A 409 -2.33 -1.50 -18.95
C LEU A 409 -1.05 -2.26 -19.29
N TYR A 410 -0.55 -3.12 -18.41
CA TYR A 410 0.84 -3.61 -18.44
C TYR A 410 1.00 -5.12 -18.56
N ALA A 411 -0.09 -5.89 -18.61
CA ALA A 411 -0.03 -7.33 -18.89
C ALA A 411 0.74 -7.61 -20.18
N ARG A 412 1.58 -8.66 -20.18
CA ARG A 412 2.59 -8.88 -21.23
C ARG A 412 1.97 -8.99 -22.62
N ASN A 413 0.85 -9.68 -22.72
CA ASN A 413 0.21 -10.01 -24.00
C ASN A 413 -1.07 -9.22 -24.28
N SER A 414 -1.73 -8.70 -23.23
CA SER A 414 -3.06 -8.06 -23.34
C SER A 414 -3.08 -6.58 -22.92
N GLY A 415 -2.00 -6.09 -22.31
CA GLY A 415 -1.89 -4.73 -21.79
C GLY A 415 -2.10 -3.68 -22.87
N ALA A 416 -2.86 -2.63 -22.55
CA ALA A 416 -3.18 -1.57 -23.49
C ALA A 416 -2.14 -0.43 -23.55
N ALA A 417 -1.12 -0.41 -22.69
CA ALA A 417 -0.25 0.76 -22.50
C ALA A 417 0.49 1.22 -23.77
N THR A 418 0.72 0.34 -24.74
CA THR A 418 1.39 0.67 -26.01
C THR A 418 0.41 1.11 -27.11
N ASP A 419 -0.90 0.99 -26.90
CA ASP A 419 -1.93 1.24 -27.90
C ASP A 419 -2.72 2.53 -27.57
N ILE A 420 -2.36 3.62 -28.24
CA ILE A 420 -2.99 4.95 -28.10
C ILE A 420 -4.49 4.98 -28.46
N SER A 421 -5.00 3.96 -29.16
CA SER A 421 -6.43 3.84 -29.43
C SER A 421 -7.20 3.25 -28.25
N ARG A 422 -6.53 2.47 -27.39
CA ARG A 422 -7.15 1.74 -26.27
C ARG A 422 -6.90 2.38 -24.92
N PHE A 423 -5.65 2.74 -24.59
CA PHE A 423 -5.33 3.15 -23.23
C PHE A 423 -6.03 4.44 -22.75
N PRO A 424 -6.36 5.47 -23.57
CA PRO A 424 -6.96 6.70 -23.04
C PRO A 424 -8.31 6.48 -22.33
N ALA A 425 -9.16 5.62 -22.87
CA ALA A 425 -10.44 5.27 -22.24
C ALA A 425 -10.22 4.48 -20.95
N ILE A 426 -9.30 3.50 -20.97
CA ILE A 426 -8.94 2.69 -19.80
C ILE A 426 -8.37 3.57 -18.68
N VAL A 427 -7.49 4.51 -19.01
CA VAL A 427 -6.88 5.44 -18.05
C VAL A 427 -7.95 6.35 -17.43
N THR A 428 -8.89 6.86 -18.23
CA THR A 428 -9.97 7.71 -17.72
C THR A 428 -10.83 6.96 -16.71
N GLU A 429 -11.19 5.72 -17.00
CA GLU A 429 -11.98 4.89 -16.09
C GLU A 429 -11.21 4.50 -14.82
N LEU A 430 -9.93 4.11 -14.95
CA LEU A 430 -9.09 3.77 -13.80
C LEU A 430 -8.84 4.98 -12.87
N ASP A 431 -8.65 6.18 -13.43
CA ASP A 431 -8.51 7.41 -12.64
C ASP A 431 -9.83 7.74 -11.93
N HIS A 432 -10.97 7.58 -12.59
CA HIS A 432 -12.28 7.77 -11.95
C HIS A 432 -12.45 6.87 -10.71
N GLN A 433 -12.10 5.57 -10.82
CA GLN A 433 -12.13 4.65 -9.68
C GLN A 433 -11.14 5.01 -8.58
N LEU A 434 -9.96 5.52 -8.95
CA LEU A 434 -8.96 5.96 -7.98
C LEU A 434 -9.45 7.19 -7.20
N GLU A 435 -10.08 8.16 -7.87
CA GLU A 435 -10.69 9.33 -7.23
C GLU A 435 -11.86 8.91 -6.33
N GLU A 436 -12.72 8.02 -6.80
CA GLU A 436 -13.83 7.52 -6.01
C GLU A 436 -13.36 6.77 -4.76
N TRP A 437 -12.34 5.92 -4.90
CA TRP A 437 -11.68 5.25 -3.77
C TRP A 437 -11.19 6.27 -2.73
N ARG A 438 -10.58 7.38 -3.17
CA ARG A 438 -10.12 8.44 -2.27
C ARG A 438 -11.29 9.12 -1.56
N ASP A 439 -12.37 9.38 -2.27
CA ASP A 439 -13.51 10.14 -1.76
C ASP A 439 -14.33 9.36 -0.71
N VAL A 440 -14.36 8.02 -0.81
CA VAL A 440 -14.99 7.13 0.18
C VAL A 440 -14.13 6.85 1.41
N LEU A 441 -12.86 7.30 1.42
CA LEU A 441 -12.02 7.05 2.58
C LEU A 441 -12.66 7.61 3.85
N PRO A 442 -12.54 6.89 4.99
CA PRO A 442 -13.00 7.37 6.28
C PRO A 442 -12.41 8.75 6.59
N HIS A 443 -13.14 9.61 7.31
CA HIS A 443 -12.62 10.93 7.71
C HIS A 443 -11.25 10.85 8.42
N ALA A 444 -11.01 9.77 9.17
CA ALA A 444 -9.72 9.55 9.83
C ALA A 444 -8.56 9.34 8.85
N PHE A 445 -8.84 8.89 7.62
CA PHE A 445 -7.86 8.59 6.56
C PHE A 445 -7.93 9.52 5.34
N LYS A 446 -8.89 10.46 5.29
CA LYS A 446 -8.95 11.46 4.21
C LYS A 446 -7.68 12.30 4.19
N PHE A 447 -7.22 12.62 2.98
CA PHE A 447 -6.02 13.42 2.73
C PHE A 447 -6.20 14.34 1.52
N SER A 448 -5.48 15.46 1.52
CA SER A 448 -5.37 16.36 0.36
C SER A 448 -4.26 15.92 -0.60
N THR A 449 -4.46 16.16 -1.89
CA THR A 449 -3.43 15.90 -2.92
C THR A 449 -2.43 17.04 -3.01
N SER A 450 -2.86 18.29 -2.77
CA SER A 450 -2.07 19.51 -2.99
C SER A 450 -1.37 20.06 -1.76
N ASP A 451 -1.85 19.77 -0.56
CA ASP A 451 -1.31 20.33 0.68
C ASP A 451 -0.42 19.33 1.41
N LEU A 452 0.86 19.70 1.61
CA LEU A 452 1.84 18.92 2.39
C LEU A 452 1.83 19.31 3.88
N SER A 453 1.12 20.38 4.26
CA SER A 453 1.20 21.01 5.59
C SER A 453 0.18 20.49 6.62
N GLU A 454 -0.79 19.67 6.21
CA GLU A 454 -1.57 18.90 7.17
C GLU A 454 -0.62 17.91 7.84
N TYR A 455 -0.44 17.98 9.16
CA TYR A 455 0.35 17.02 9.93
C TYR A 455 -0.19 15.60 9.72
N LEU A 456 0.27 14.94 8.65
CA LEU A 456 -0.25 13.65 8.20
C LEU A 456 0.08 12.62 9.28
N SER A 457 -0.95 12.02 9.89
CA SER A 457 -0.74 10.76 10.62
C SER A 457 -0.08 9.76 9.67
N GLU A 458 0.72 8.83 10.20
CA GLU A 458 1.44 7.84 9.35
C GLU A 458 0.48 7.10 8.41
N CYS A 459 -0.73 6.77 8.89
CA CYS A 459 -1.78 6.11 8.11
C CYS A 459 -2.22 6.93 6.88
N ARG A 460 -2.46 8.25 7.05
CA ARG A 460 -2.83 9.14 5.95
C ARG A 460 -1.69 9.30 4.96
N GLY A 461 -0.48 9.48 5.48
CA GLY A 461 0.74 9.56 4.68
C GLY A 461 0.91 8.34 3.79
N PHE A 462 0.76 7.14 4.35
CA PHE A 462 0.88 5.89 3.60
C PHE A 462 -0.20 5.73 2.53
N LEU A 463 -1.48 5.95 2.86
CA LEU A 463 -2.56 5.85 1.87
C LEU A 463 -2.41 6.88 0.75
N ARG A 464 -1.94 8.09 1.07
CA ARG A 464 -1.58 9.11 0.07
C ARG A 464 -0.43 8.63 -0.82
N GLN A 465 0.60 8.00 -0.25
CA GLN A 465 1.71 7.43 -1.02
C GLN A 465 1.21 6.36 -2.01
N ARG A 466 0.35 5.44 -1.57
CA ARG A 466 -0.24 4.40 -2.43
C ARG A 466 -1.13 4.97 -3.53
N TYR A 467 -1.95 5.97 -3.21
CA TYR A 467 -2.76 6.71 -4.19
C TYR A 467 -1.89 7.38 -5.26
N LEU A 468 -0.86 8.13 -4.86
CA LEU A 468 0.01 8.84 -5.81
C LEU A 468 0.81 7.86 -6.68
N THR A 469 1.28 6.74 -6.11
CA THR A 469 1.93 5.67 -6.88
C THR A 469 0.98 5.15 -7.95
N CYS A 470 -0.25 4.79 -7.56
CA CYS A 470 -1.26 4.26 -8.47
C CYS A 470 -1.56 5.25 -9.59
N ARG A 471 -1.78 6.52 -9.25
CA ARG A 471 -2.02 7.59 -10.23
C ARG A 471 -0.87 7.74 -11.22
N SER A 472 0.38 7.65 -10.75
CA SER A 472 1.54 7.69 -11.63
C SER A 472 1.56 6.51 -12.61
N VAL A 473 1.21 5.30 -12.15
CA VAL A 473 1.16 4.08 -12.95
C VAL A 473 0.00 4.13 -13.96
N ILE A 474 -1.16 4.67 -13.59
CA ILE A 474 -2.31 4.87 -14.48
C ILE A 474 -1.95 5.80 -15.65
N TYR A 475 -1.32 6.95 -15.38
CA TYR A 475 -1.06 7.97 -16.41
C TYR A 475 0.25 7.78 -17.21
N ARG A 476 1.15 6.89 -16.77
CA ARG A 476 2.43 6.61 -17.43
C ARG A 476 2.34 6.23 -18.93
N PRO A 477 1.29 5.56 -19.45
CA PRO A 477 1.19 5.26 -20.89
C PRO A 477 1.23 6.52 -21.78
N PHE A 478 0.62 7.63 -21.33
CA PHE A 478 0.69 8.90 -22.05
C PHE A 478 2.12 9.42 -22.17
N LEU A 479 2.92 9.29 -21.11
CA LEU A 479 4.32 9.69 -21.11
C LEU A 479 5.16 8.77 -22.01
N ALA A 480 5.01 7.46 -21.87
CA ALA A 480 5.73 6.49 -22.68
C ALA A 480 5.47 6.70 -24.19
N TRP A 481 4.22 6.99 -24.56
CA TRP A 481 3.85 7.31 -25.93
C TRP A 481 4.50 8.60 -26.45
N LEU A 482 4.55 9.66 -25.64
CA LEU A 482 5.23 10.92 -25.99
C LEU A 482 6.73 10.74 -26.22
N LEU A 483 7.38 9.97 -25.35
CA LEU A 483 8.81 9.68 -25.45
C LEU A 483 9.15 8.87 -26.71
N ALA A 484 8.25 7.97 -27.13
CA ALA A 484 8.45 7.12 -28.30
C ALA A 484 8.21 7.83 -29.64
N ASN A 485 7.19 8.69 -29.74
CA ASN A 485 6.76 9.31 -31.01
C ASN A 485 7.23 10.76 -31.17
N GLY A 486 7.83 11.34 -30.14
CA GLY A 486 8.23 12.73 -30.10
C GLY A 486 7.04 13.71 -30.14
N PRO A 487 7.30 15.01 -29.94
CA PRO A 487 6.26 16.03 -29.93
C PRO A 487 5.70 16.38 -31.33
N SER A 488 6.21 15.78 -32.41
CA SER A 488 5.95 16.23 -33.79
C SER A 488 4.85 15.46 -34.53
N ASP A 489 4.53 14.22 -34.12
CA ASP A 489 3.62 13.32 -34.86
C ASP A 489 2.13 13.42 -34.45
N ALA A 490 1.79 14.28 -33.48
CA ALA A 490 0.42 14.49 -33.04
C ALA A 490 -0.19 15.76 -33.63
N HIS A 491 -1.33 15.64 -34.35
CA HIS A 491 -2.16 16.80 -34.72
C HIS A 491 -2.51 17.64 -33.48
N GLY A 492 -2.43 18.96 -33.59
CA GLY A 492 -2.29 19.89 -32.45
C GLY A 492 -3.25 19.70 -31.26
N VAL A 493 -4.52 19.37 -31.49
CA VAL A 493 -5.51 19.16 -30.41
C VAL A 493 -5.21 17.88 -29.60
N ARG A 494 -4.90 16.77 -30.28
CA ARG A 494 -4.57 15.49 -29.63
C ARG A 494 -3.25 15.59 -28.86
N LYS A 495 -2.31 16.39 -29.36
CA LYS A 495 -1.04 16.68 -28.67
C LYS A 495 -1.26 17.38 -27.33
N ALA A 496 -2.09 18.42 -27.30
CA ALA A 496 -2.36 19.20 -26.09
C ALA A 496 -3.01 18.34 -24.99
N GLU A 497 -3.94 17.45 -25.36
CA GLU A 497 -4.57 16.51 -24.44
C GLU A 497 -3.56 15.52 -23.86
N ILE A 498 -2.75 14.88 -24.71
CA ILE A 498 -1.72 13.92 -24.28
C ILE A 498 -0.70 14.60 -23.35
N LEU A 499 -0.26 15.82 -23.67
CA LEU A 499 0.62 16.61 -22.81
C LEU A 499 -0.03 16.90 -21.45
N SER A 500 -1.32 17.28 -21.43
CA SER A 500 -2.05 17.52 -20.19
C SER A 500 -2.12 16.26 -19.32
N ARG A 501 -2.34 15.09 -19.93
CA ARG A 501 -2.42 13.80 -19.22
C ARG A 501 -1.05 13.34 -18.72
N ALA A 502 0.02 13.57 -19.50
CA ALA A 502 1.39 13.30 -19.08
C ALA A 502 1.81 14.19 -17.88
N ARG A 503 1.35 15.44 -17.82
CA ARG A 503 1.57 16.32 -16.64
C ARG A 503 1.02 15.71 -15.35
N ILE A 504 -0.16 15.07 -15.41
CA ILE A 504 -0.75 14.40 -14.24
C ILE A 504 0.16 13.27 -13.72
N CYS A 505 0.77 12.48 -14.62
CA CYS A 505 1.75 11.45 -14.23
C CYS A 505 2.93 12.06 -13.45
N LEU A 506 3.43 13.21 -13.92
CA LEU A 506 4.59 13.88 -13.32
C LEU A 506 4.25 14.56 -12.02
N ASP A 507 3.08 15.17 -11.93
CA ASP A 507 2.53 15.68 -10.67
C ASP A 507 2.46 14.58 -9.63
N ALA A 508 1.91 13.43 -10.00
CA ALA A 508 1.85 12.27 -9.13
C ALA A 508 3.25 11.81 -8.69
N CYS A 509 4.21 11.71 -9.61
CA CYS A 509 5.60 11.33 -9.29
C CYS A 509 6.27 12.33 -8.33
N THR A 510 6.19 13.63 -8.63
CA THR A 510 6.80 14.68 -7.81
C THR A 510 6.17 14.76 -6.43
N SER A 511 4.83 14.73 -6.33
CA SER A 511 4.12 14.73 -5.04
C SER A 511 4.33 13.45 -4.24
N HIS A 512 4.54 12.31 -4.92
CA HIS A 512 4.87 11.03 -4.29
C HIS A 512 6.25 11.13 -3.62
N ILE A 513 7.26 11.57 -4.38
CA ILE A 513 8.62 11.77 -3.88
C ILE A 513 8.67 12.78 -2.74
N LEU A 514 8.15 14.00 -2.94
CA LEU A 514 8.23 15.07 -1.94
C LEU A 514 7.36 14.78 -0.70
N GLY A 515 6.32 13.95 -0.85
CA GLY A 515 5.50 13.51 0.27
C GLY A 515 6.09 12.34 1.05
N LEU A 516 7.22 11.76 0.62
CA LEU A 516 7.85 10.65 1.33
C LEU A 516 8.57 11.18 2.56
N THR A 517 8.26 10.64 3.74
CA THR A 517 8.92 10.98 5.00
C THR A 517 9.30 9.70 5.74
N GLY A 518 9.78 9.81 6.99
CA GLY A 518 10.11 8.66 7.83
C GLY A 518 8.87 7.96 8.42
N PHE A 519 8.02 7.36 7.60
CA PHE A 519 6.92 6.52 8.10
C PHE A 519 7.49 5.22 8.67
N SER A 520 7.22 4.94 9.95
CA SER A 520 7.83 3.83 10.69
C SER A 520 7.50 2.49 10.03
N HIS A 521 6.26 2.32 9.58
CA HIS A 521 5.82 1.11 8.89
C HIS A 521 6.49 0.91 7.52
N THR A 522 6.66 1.97 6.73
CA THR A 522 7.36 1.89 5.45
C THR A 522 8.81 1.46 5.65
N VAL A 523 9.47 1.96 6.70
CA VAL A 523 10.84 1.56 7.04
C VAL A 523 10.89 0.08 7.48
N LEU A 524 9.89 -0.37 8.24
CA LEU A 524 9.80 -1.75 8.73
C LEU A 524 9.58 -2.78 7.61
N VAL A 525 8.64 -2.53 6.70
CA VAL A 525 8.14 -3.55 5.75
C VAL A 525 8.44 -3.21 4.29
N ASP A 526 8.35 -1.94 3.91
CA ASP A 526 8.29 -1.54 2.49
C ASP A 526 9.58 -0.88 1.98
N THR A 527 10.66 -0.80 2.77
CA THR A 527 11.90 -0.09 2.39
C THR A 527 12.38 -0.47 0.99
N TRP A 528 12.41 -1.78 0.69
CA TRP A 528 12.88 -2.29 -0.60
C TRP A 528 11.99 -1.83 -1.77
N ILE A 529 10.68 -2.07 -1.71
CA ILE A 529 9.71 -1.63 -2.74
C ILE A 529 9.69 -0.10 -2.86
N CYS A 530 9.74 0.61 -1.75
CA CYS A 530 9.70 2.07 -1.73
C CYS A 530 10.89 2.67 -2.48
N VAL A 531 12.11 2.17 -2.25
CA VAL A 531 13.31 2.64 -2.95
C VAL A 531 13.21 2.39 -4.46
N LEU A 532 12.69 1.24 -4.88
CA LEU A 532 12.46 0.93 -6.29
C LEU A 532 11.40 1.82 -6.93
N SER A 533 10.28 2.07 -6.23
CA SER A 533 9.24 3.01 -6.65
C SER A 533 9.79 4.43 -6.82
N MET A 534 10.63 4.90 -5.88
CA MET A 534 11.27 6.22 -5.98
C MET A 534 12.30 6.28 -7.12
N ALA A 535 13.06 5.22 -7.35
CA ALA A 535 13.97 5.14 -8.50
C ALA A 535 13.20 5.21 -9.82
N THR A 536 12.07 4.50 -9.91
CA THR A 536 11.13 4.57 -11.03
C THR A 536 10.59 5.98 -11.24
N ALA A 537 10.10 6.64 -10.20
CA ALA A 537 9.58 8.00 -10.28
C ALA A 537 10.67 9.00 -10.72
N MET A 538 11.89 8.89 -10.18
CA MET A 538 13.02 9.71 -10.60
C MET A 538 13.37 9.50 -12.08
N MET A 539 13.42 8.25 -12.55
CA MET A 539 13.68 7.94 -13.96
C MET A 539 12.61 8.54 -14.88
N ILE A 540 11.34 8.49 -14.48
CA ILE A 540 10.22 9.12 -15.18
C ILE A 540 10.39 10.66 -15.25
N LEU A 541 10.81 11.29 -14.15
CA LEU A 541 11.08 12.73 -14.12
C LEU A 541 12.23 13.10 -15.07
N LEU A 542 13.37 12.40 -15.00
CA LEU A 542 14.49 12.62 -15.92
C LEU A 542 14.07 12.47 -17.38
N ALA A 543 13.32 11.40 -17.69
CA ALA A 543 12.89 11.12 -19.05
C ALA A 543 12.13 12.31 -19.63
N THR A 544 11.21 12.84 -18.84
CA THR A 544 10.39 13.98 -19.24
C THR A 544 11.20 15.27 -19.32
N CYS A 545 12.03 15.58 -18.30
CA CYS A 545 12.79 16.83 -18.21
C CYS A 545 13.69 17.06 -19.42
N SER A 546 14.21 16.00 -20.02
CA SER A 546 15.08 16.10 -21.19
C SER A 546 14.33 16.36 -22.51
N SER A 547 13.09 15.87 -22.62
CA SER A 547 12.43 15.61 -23.92
C SER A 547 11.21 16.47 -24.15
N VAL A 548 10.58 16.96 -23.07
CA VAL A 548 9.33 17.73 -23.14
C VAL A 548 9.51 19.06 -22.42
N ARG A 549 10.19 20.00 -23.09
CA ARG A 549 10.51 21.33 -22.54
C ARG A 549 9.25 22.10 -22.11
N GLU A 550 8.13 21.90 -22.80
CA GLU A 550 6.83 22.52 -22.51
C GLU A 550 6.22 22.09 -21.16
N ILE A 551 6.75 21.03 -20.55
CA ILE A 551 6.35 20.57 -19.21
C ILE A 551 7.37 21.02 -18.16
N THR A 552 8.66 21.07 -18.50
CA THR A 552 9.75 21.30 -17.54
C THR A 552 9.92 22.75 -17.12
N GLN A 553 9.68 23.72 -18.03
CA GLN A 553 9.88 25.14 -17.75
C GLN A 553 8.97 25.71 -16.64
N LEU A 554 7.96 24.96 -16.20
CA LEU A 554 6.96 25.40 -15.23
C LEU A 554 7.17 24.80 -13.83
N ARG A 555 8.22 24.01 -13.60
CA ARG A 555 8.30 23.09 -12.44
C ARG A 555 9.65 23.11 -11.73
N HIS A 556 9.83 24.12 -10.87
CA HIS A 556 11.00 24.24 -10.00
C HIS A 556 11.04 23.18 -8.88
N ASP A 557 9.89 22.67 -8.46
CA ASP A 557 9.73 21.62 -7.43
C ASP A 557 10.45 20.31 -7.77
N ILE A 558 10.51 19.95 -9.06
CA ILE A 558 11.20 18.75 -9.55
C ILE A 558 12.66 18.72 -9.11
N MET A 559 13.35 19.87 -9.04
CA MET A 559 14.76 19.92 -8.65
C MET A 559 15.02 19.58 -7.19
N HIS A 560 13.99 19.62 -6.34
CA HIS A 560 14.08 19.28 -4.92
C HIS A 560 13.90 17.78 -4.64
N THR A 561 13.40 17.00 -5.62
CA THR A 561 13.09 15.57 -5.46
C THR A 561 14.30 14.73 -5.07
N GLY A 562 15.41 14.84 -5.80
CA GLY A 562 16.66 14.09 -5.51
C GLY A 562 17.26 14.41 -4.14
N PRO A 563 17.52 15.70 -3.81
CA PRO A 563 18.02 16.08 -2.48
C PRO A 563 17.12 15.60 -1.33
N HIS A 564 15.79 15.67 -1.51
CA HIS A 564 14.82 15.17 -0.55
C HIS A 564 14.98 13.66 -0.30
N LEU A 565 14.95 12.85 -1.36
CA LEU A 565 15.13 11.39 -1.26
C LEU A 565 16.48 11.02 -0.64
N ARG A 566 17.54 11.76 -0.96
CA ARG A 566 18.86 11.55 -0.35
C ARG A 566 18.81 11.76 1.17
N LYS A 567 18.14 12.81 1.64
CA LYS A 567 17.96 13.07 3.09
C LYS A 567 17.16 11.94 3.75
N VAL A 568 16.03 11.56 3.15
CA VAL A 568 15.14 10.51 3.69
C VAL A 568 15.84 9.15 3.76
N PHE A 569 16.42 8.67 2.66
CA PHE A 569 17.00 7.32 2.62
C PHE A 569 18.29 7.18 3.41
N ARG A 570 19.12 8.24 3.51
CA ARG A 570 20.28 8.21 4.42
C ARG A 570 19.83 7.93 5.86
N ARG A 571 18.77 8.60 6.30
CA ARG A 571 18.22 8.42 7.63
C ARG A 571 17.66 7.00 7.84
N TRP A 572 17.01 6.43 6.83
CA TRP A 572 16.54 5.05 6.90
C TRP A 572 17.70 4.06 7.00
N GLN A 573 18.79 4.27 6.26
CA GLN A 573 20.00 3.45 6.35
C GLN A 573 20.64 3.52 7.74
N GLU A 574 20.74 4.71 8.34
CA GLU A 574 21.26 4.89 9.71
C GLU A 574 20.45 4.10 10.75
N VAL A 575 19.11 4.08 10.60
CA VAL A 575 18.20 3.42 11.52
C VAL A 575 18.19 1.90 11.34
N LEU A 576 18.17 1.43 10.09
CA LEU A 576 18.14 0.00 9.81
C LEU A 576 19.52 -0.66 10.05
N GLY A 577 20.61 0.07 9.85
CA GLY A 577 21.97 -0.43 10.02
C GLY A 577 22.35 -1.51 9.01
N THR A 578 23.45 -2.22 9.30
CA THR A 578 24.00 -3.30 8.48
C THR A 578 23.36 -4.66 8.80
N PRO A 579 23.36 -5.63 7.86
CA PRO A 579 23.84 -5.52 6.49
C PRO A 579 22.87 -4.74 5.58
N GLU A 580 23.43 -3.99 4.64
CA GLU A 580 22.65 -3.28 3.61
C GLU A 580 22.08 -4.27 2.57
N SER A 581 21.10 -3.82 1.78
CA SER A 581 20.54 -4.58 0.67
C SER A 581 21.16 -4.07 -0.63
N PRO A 582 21.83 -4.94 -1.41
CA PRO A 582 22.50 -4.52 -2.63
C PRO A 582 21.52 -3.96 -3.67
N SER A 583 20.28 -4.46 -3.72
CA SER A 583 19.26 -3.90 -4.61
C SER A 583 18.72 -2.55 -4.12
N VAL A 584 18.61 -2.34 -2.80
CA VAL A 584 18.32 -1.01 -2.22
C VAL A 584 19.44 -0.02 -2.57
N ASP A 585 20.69 -0.41 -2.38
CA ASP A 585 21.84 0.45 -2.68
C ASP A 585 21.92 0.79 -4.17
N GLN A 586 21.60 -0.18 -5.04
CA GLN A 586 21.48 0.05 -6.47
C GLN A 586 20.34 1.02 -6.81
N GLY A 587 19.17 0.90 -6.17
CA GLY A 587 18.07 1.82 -6.35
C GLY A 587 18.43 3.26 -5.92
N MET A 588 19.11 3.40 -4.79
CA MET A 588 19.62 4.70 -4.31
C MET A 588 20.67 5.28 -5.27
N ARG A 589 21.56 4.45 -5.82
CA ARG A 589 22.51 4.86 -6.86
C ARG A 589 21.81 5.40 -8.10
N ILE A 590 20.77 4.71 -8.59
CA ILE A 590 19.96 5.18 -9.73
C ILE A 590 19.36 6.54 -9.42
N ILE A 591 18.79 6.74 -8.23
CA ILE A 591 18.23 8.03 -7.79
C ILE A 591 19.29 9.14 -7.85
N TYR A 592 20.49 8.88 -7.32
CA TYR A 592 21.57 9.88 -7.28
C TYR A 592 22.14 10.22 -8.66
N GLU A 593 22.33 9.23 -9.53
CA GLU A 593 22.76 9.48 -10.90
C GLU A 593 21.69 10.24 -11.68
N THR A 594 20.42 9.90 -11.47
CA THR A 594 19.28 10.60 -12.09
C THR A 594 19.22 12.06 -11.66
N GLU A 595 19.36 12.34 -10.36
CA GLU A 595 19.46 13.71 -9.83
C GLU A 595 20.59 14.51 -10.48
N LYS A 596 21.79 13.93 -10.56
CA LYS A 596 22.97 14.57 -11.16
C LYS A 596 22.74 14.92 -12.63
N LEU A 597 22.11 14.02 -13.39
CA LEU A 597 21.76 14.25 -14.79
C LEU A 597 20.72 15.37 -14.93
N MET A 598 19.69 15.39 -14.08
CA MET A 598 18.68 16.46 -14.06
C MET A 598 19.29 17.83 -13.74
N GLN A 599 20.22 17.91 -12.77
CA GLN A 599 20.96 19.15 -12.48
C GLN A 599 21.82 19.61 -13.65
N GLY A 600 22.44 18.67 -14.38
CA GLY A 600 23.20 18.96 -15.60
C GLY A 600 22.33 19.52 -16.72
N LEU A 601 21.11 19.00 -16.90
CA LEU A 601 20.14 19.52 -17.87
C LEU A 601 19.72 20.96 -17.53
N GLY A 602 19.41 21.23 -16.25
CA GLY A 602 19.02 22.57 -15.79
C GLY A 602 20.07 23.65 -16.04
N ARG A 603 21.37 23.34 -15.83
CA ARG A 603 22.47 24.26 -16.10
C ARG A 603 22.68 24.56 -17.58
N ARG A 604 22.40 23.60 -18.47
CA ARG A 604 22.51 23.82 -19.93
C ARG A 604 21.42 24.75 -20.46
N THR A 605 20.20 24.64 -19.93
CA THR A 605 19.10 25.55 -20.28
C THR A 605 19.37 27.00 -19.83
N THR A 606 19.89 27.22 -18.63
CA THR A 606 20.21 28.57 -18.15
C THR A 606 21.34 29.21 -18.96
N ALA A 607 22.36 28.44 -19.35
CA ALA A 607 23.45 28.93 -20.19
C ALA A 607 22.96 29.32 -21.59
N THR A 608 22.04 28.55 -22.20
CA THR A 608 21.46 28.93 -23.49
C THR A 608 20.56 30.14 -23.41
N ASP A 609 19.80 30.33 -22.32
CA ASP A 609 18.97 31.51 -22.14
C ASP A 609 19.82 32.77 -21.89
N GLU A 610 20.92 32.66 -21.13
CA GLU A 610 21.90 33.74 -20.96
C GLU A 610 22.62 34.07 -22.28
N GLU A 611 23.03 33.08 -23.08
CA GLU A 611 23.64 33.30 -24.40
C GLU A 611 22.67 33.96 -25.39
N VAL A 612 21.38 33.59 -25.36
CA VAL A 612 20.34 34.23 -26.19
C VAL A 612 20.06 35.66 -25.74
N VAL A 613 20.03 35.92 -24.43
CA VAL A 613 19.86 37.27 -23.88
C VAL A 613 21.09 38.14 -24.17
N VAL A 614 22.30 37.60 -24.06
CA VAL A 614 23.55 38.29 -24.42
C VAL A 614 23.61 38.56 -25.92
N ALA A 615 23.20 37.61 -26.77
CA ALA A 615 23.11 37.81 -28.22
C ALA A 615 22.06 38.88 -28.59
N ALA A 616 20.91 38.90 -27.90
CA ALA A 616 19.88 39.92 -28.10
C ALA A 616 20.35 41.32 -27.64
N LEU A 617 21.08 41.41 -26.53
CA LEU A 617 21.68 42.65 -26.05
C LEU A 617 22.82 43.13 -26.97
N MET A 618 23.63 42.23 -27.50
CA MET A 618 24.67 42.54 -28.49
C MET A 618 24.06 43.07 -29.80
N CYS A 619 23.00 42.45 -30.31
CA CYS A 619 22.26 42.95 -31.48
C CYS A 619 21.67 44.36 -31.25
N ALA A 620 21.10 44.61 -30.06
CA ALA A 620 20.54 45.91 -29.70
C ALA A 620 21.60 47.02 -29.53
N MET A 621 22.86 46.65 -29.27
CA MET A 621 23.98 47.59 -29.17
C MET A 621 24.62 47.91 -30.53
N THR A 622 24.45 47.05 -31.55
CA THR A 622 24.92 47.31 -32.92
C THR A 622 23.95 48.15 -33.77
N GLU A 623 22.73 48.41 -33.29
CA GLU A 623 21.73 49.27 -33.95
C GLU A 623 21.67 50.71 -33.37
N ARG A 624 22.64 51.10 -32.54
CA ARG A 624 22.90 52.50 -32.14
C ARG A 624 24.26 52.94 -32.67
#